data_AF-A0A364Y5T1-F1
#
_entry.id   AF-A0A364Y5T1-F1
#
_cell.length_a   1.000
_cell.length_b   1.000
_cell.length_c   1.000
_cell.angle_alpha   90.00
_cell.angle_beta   90.00
_cell.angle_gamma   90.00
#
_symmetry.space_group_name_H-M   'P 1'
#
loop_
_entity.id
_entity.type
_entity.pdbx_description
1 polymer ?
#
loop_
_entity_poly.entity_id
_entity_poly.type
_entity_poly.pdbx_seq_one_letter_code
_entity_poly.pdbx_strand_id
1 'polypeptide(L)'
;MKKIIDARKLLGVTKDAELKELKTIYRNFMKEFHPDKIVNDEAAKLAAEEKSKEFIEAYHLLVSIAPETHAQQLEKYTEVITASRIENFQYKGQTLTIDFIDGSCYEYFGIPKSVYNKLINSNTPDRFARRHIYHEFVYRKVSKALETA
;
A
#
# COMPACT_ATOMS: atom_id res chain seq x y z
N MET A 1 6.96 3.28 -7.40
CA MET A 1 6.89 4.68 -6.89
C MET A 1 5.69 5.48 -7.40
N LYS A 2 5.30 5.37 -8.67
CA LYS A 2 4.19 6.16 -9.25
C LYS A 2 2.89 6.15 -8.41
N LYS A 3 2.44 4.97 -7.95
CA LYS A 3 1.23 4.83 -7.11
C LYS A 3 1.23 5.71 -5.84
N ILE A 4 2.35 5.80 -5.13
CA ILE A 4 2.47 6.63 -3.92
C ILE A 4 2.48 8.12 -4.27
N ILE A 5 3.17 8.48 -5.35
CA ILE A 5 3.24 9.87 -5.82
C ILE A 5 1.84 10.34 -6.25
N ASP A 6 1.12 9.53 -6.99
CA ASP A 6 -0.23 9.84 -7.46
C ASP A 6 -1.21 9.94 -6.28
N ALA A 7 -1.12 9.05 -5.28
CA ALA A 7 -1.92 9.14 -4.05
C ALA A 7 -1.63 10.44 -3.27
N ARG A 8 -0.37 10.85 -3.16
CA ARG A 8 0.01 12.12 -2.50
C ARG A 8 -0.56 13.33 -3.24
N LYS A 9 -0.48 13.33 -4.57
CA LYS A 9 -1.08 14.37 -5.40
C LYS A 9 -2.60 14.42 -5.25
N LEU A 10 -3.26 13.26 -5.23
CA LEU A 10 -4.71 13.15 -5.06
C LEU A 10 -5.20 13.72 -3.73
N LEU A 11 -4.47 13.45 -2.64
CA LEU A 11 -4.78 13.98 -1.32
C LEU A 11 -4.25 15.40 -1.07
N GLY A 12 -3.46 15.94 -2.00
CA GLY A 12 -2.83 17.27 -1.85
C GLY A 12 -1.78 17.32 -0.74
N VAL A 13 -1.11 16.20 -0.46
CA VAL A 13 -0.13 16.09 0.65
C VAL A 13 1.29 15.92 0.16
N THR A 14 2.25 16.30 1.00
CA THR A 14 3.68 16.07 0.74
C THR A 14 4.12 14.67 1.17
N LYS A 15 5.41 14.37 0.99
CA LYS A 15 5.98 13.10 1.46
C LYS A 15 6.07 12.99 2.98
N ASP A 16 6.04 14.13 3.66
CA ASP A 16 6.26 14.28 5.11
C ASP A 16 4.93 14.37 5.88
N ALA A 17 3.80 14.12 5.20
CA ALA A 17 2.47 14.20 5.79
C ALA A 17 2.30 13.22 6.97
N GLU A 18 1.83 13.74 8.09
CA GLU A 18 1.61 12.98 9.32
C GLU A 18 0.29 12.20 9.27
N LEU A 19 0.14 11.17 10.10
CA LEU A 19 -1.12 10.42 10.17
C LEU A 19 -2.31 11.29 10.56
N LYS A 20 -2.08 12.29 11.43
CA LYS A 20 -3.12 13.23 11.87
C LYS A 20 -3.63 14.09 10.71
N GLU A 21 -2.73 14.52 9.83
CA GLU A 21 -3.06 15.29 8.63
C GLU A 21 -3.89 14.43 7.67
N LEU A 22 -3.41 13.22 7.34
CA LEU A 22 -4.12 12.28 6.47
C LEU A 22 -5.54 11.98 6.98
N LYS A 23 -5.70 11.73 8.29
CA LYS A 23 -7.01 11.50 8.92
C LYS A 23 -7.93 12.72 8.85
N THR A 24 -7.37 13.92 8.90
CA THR A 24 -8.14 15.17 8.81
C THR A 24 -8.62 15.40 7.39
N ILE A 25 -7.75 15.22 6.40
CA ILE A 25 -8.08 15.28 4.98
C ILE A 25 -9.18 14.28 4.63
N TYR A 26 -9.07 13.03 5.09
CA TYR A 26 -10.09 12.01 4.89
C TYR A 26 -11.46 12.42 5.46
N ARG A 27 -11.50 12.89 6.72
CA ARG A 27 -12.74 13.31 7.36
C ARG A 27 -13.39 14.50 6.66
N ASN A 28 -12.61 15.45 6.16
CA ASN A 28 -13.13 16.61 5.44
C ASN A 28 -13.68 16.19 4.07
N PHE A 29 -12.94 15.35 3.33
CA PHE A 29 -13.40 14.82 2.04
C PHE A 29 -14.74 14.08 2.17
N MET A 30 -14.87 13.16 3.13
CA MET A 30 -16.11 12.40 3.34
C MET A 30 -17.28 13.29 3.78
N LYS A 31 -17.02 14.41 4.45
CA LYS A 31 -18.06 15.39 4.78
C LYS A 31 -18.53 16.17 3.57
N GLU A 32 -17.63 16.52 2.65
CA GLU A 32 -17.94 17.39 1.51
C GLU A 32 -18.51 16.62 0.32
N PHE A 33 -17.95 15.45 0.02
CA PHE A 33 -18.16 14.74 -1.24
C PHE A 33 -18.84 13.36 -1.09
N HIS A 34 -19.57 13.13 0.00
CA HIS A 34 -20.29 11.86 0.17
C HIS A 34 -21.32 11.65 -0.95
N PRO A 35 -21.32 10.49 -1.66
CA PRO A 35 -22.27 10.22 -2.74
C PRO A 35 -23.74 10.37 -2.34
N ASP A 36 -24.10 10.07 -1.08
CA ASP A 36 -25.46 10.26 -0.53
C ASP A 36 -25.99 11.70 -0.60
N LYS A 37 -25.12 12.71 -0.79
CA LYS A 37 -25.54 14.10 -0.96
C LYS A 37 -26.04 14.42 -2.36
N ILE A 38 -25.82 13.53 -3.33
CA ILE A 38 -26.24 13.70 -4.72
C ILE A 38 -27.60 13.03 -4.89
N VAL A 39 -28.61 13.85 -5.17
CA VAL A 39 -30.01 13.42 -5.33
C VAL A 39 -30.45 13.71 -6.77
N ASN A 40 -31.14 12.74 -7.40
CA ASN A 40 -31.74 12.84 -8.74
C ASN A 40 -30.76 13.07 -9.91
N ASP A 41 -29.47 12.74 -9.76
CA ASP A 41 -28.50 12.72 -10.87
C ASP A 41 -27.63 11.46 -10.76
N GLU A 42 -27.99 10.43 -11.53
CA GLU A 42 -27.29 9.14 -11.53
C GLU A 42 -25.88 9.23 -12.09
N ALA A 43 -25.65 10.08 -13.11
CA ALA A 43 -24.33 10.25 -13.70
C ALA A 43 -23.37 10.96 -12.74
N ALA A 44 -23.83 12.00 -12.05
CA ALA A 44 -23.06 12.68 -11.02
C ALA A 44 -22.80 11.78 -9.81
N LYS A 45 -23.77 10.93 -9.44
CA LYS A 45 -23.60 9.97 -8.35
C LYS A 45 -22.53 8.94 -8.67
N LEU A 46 -22.56 8.34 -9.86
CA LEU A 46 -21.54 7.36 -10.30
C LEU A 46 -20.14 7.98 -10.30
N ALA A 47 -20.00 9.20 -10.85
CA ALA A 47 -18.73 9.92 -10.85
C ALA A 47 -18.21 10.23 -9.43
N ALA A 48 -19.10 10.54 -8.49
CA ALA A 48 -18.74 10.76 -7.09
C ALA A 48 -18.34 9.48 -6.37
N GLU A 49 -18.98 8.35 -6.68
CA GLU A 49 -18.62 7.03 -6.16
C GLU A 49 -17.22 6.61 -6.62
N GLU A 50 -16.93 6.74 -7.92
CA GLU A 50 -15.59 6.46 -8.48
C GLU A 50 -14.52 7.33 -7.83
N LYS A 51 -14.75 8.65 -7.76
CA LYS A 51 -13.82 9.59 -7.12
C LYS A 51 -13.62 9.29 -5.64
N SER A 52 -14.69 8.93 -4.92
CA SER A 52 -14.62 8.57 -3.50
C SER A 52 -13.80 7.30 -3.31
N LYS A 53 -14.02 6.29 -4.15
CA LYS A 53 -13.25 5.04 -4.12
C LYS A 53 -11.75 5.30 -4.31
N GLU A 54 -11.37 6.06 -5.34
CA GLU A 54 -9.96 6.40 -5.59
C GLU A 54 -9.34 7.15 -4.40
N PHE A 55 -10.08 8.10 -3.83
CA PHE A 55 -9.62 8.88 -2.68
C PHE A 55 -9.44 8.01 -1.43
N ILE A 56 -10.40 7.13 -1.15
CA ILE A 56 -10.36 6.17 -0.03
C ILE A 56 -9.16 5.23 -0.19
N GLU A 57 -8.95 4.66 -1.38
CA GLU A 57 -7.82 3.78 -1.66
C GLU A 57 -6.47 4.50 -1.49
N ALA A 58 -6.35 5.73 -1.99
CA ALA A 58 -5.15 6.55 -1.84
C ALA A 58 -4.88 6.90 -0.36
N TYR A 59 -5.92 7.25 0.40
CA TYR A 59 -5.82 7.48 1.84
C TYR A 59 -5.29 6.24 2.57
N HIS A 60 -5.92 5.07 2.36
CA HIS A 60 -5.48 3.83 3.03
C HIS A 60 -4.06 3.43 2.63
N LEU A 61 -3.67 3.64 1.37
CA LEU A 61 -2.29 3.45 0.94
C LEU A 61 -1.33 4.32 1.74
N LEU A 62 -1.56 5.64 1.80
CA LEU A 62 -0.66 6.56 2.49
C LEU A 62 -0.59 6.30 3.99
N VAL A 63 -1.72 6.00 4.63
CA VAL A 63 -1.75 5.60 6.04
C VAL A 63 -0.94 4.32 6.27
N SER A 64 -1.07 3.32 5.39
CA SER A 64 -0.38 2.03 5.54
C SER A 64 1.15 2.08 5.37
N ILE A 65 1.66 3.13 4.73
CA ILE A 65 3.11 3.34 4.52
C ILE A 65 3.68 4.47 5.39
N ALA A 66 2.85 5.10 6.22
CA ALA A 66 3.29 6.22 7.04
C ALA A 66 4.33 5.75 8.09
N PRO A 67 5.34 6.57 8.41
CA PRO A 67 6.38 6.19 9.38
C PRO A 67 5.81 5.79 10.74
N GLU A 68 4.77 6.48 11.21
CA GLU A 68 4.08 6.15 12.46
C GLU A 68 3.42 4.76 12.41
N THR A 69 2.78 4.40 11.29
CA THR A 69 2.18 3.07 11.09
C THR A 69 3.25 1.99 11.03
N HIS A 70 4.37 2.25 10.35
CA HIS A 70 5.51 1.34 10.31
C HIS A 70 6.10 1.10 11.70
N ALA A 71 6.28 2.16 12.50
CA ALA A 71 6.79 2.04 13.86
C ALA A 71 5.87 1.16 14.73
N GLN A 72 4.55 1.32 14.60
CA GLN A 72 3.57 0.49 15.33
C GLN A 72 3.56 -0.98 14.88
N GLN A 73 3.95 -1.28 13.64
CA GLN A 73 3.93 -2.62 13.06
C GLN A 73 5.31 -3.27 12.99
N LEU A 74 6.38 -2.56 13.39
CA LEU A 74 7.77 -2.95 13.15
C LEU A 74 8.12 -4.30 13.78
N GLU A 75 7.65 -4.56 15.01
CA GLU A 75 7.89 -5.82 15.71
C GLU A 75 7.32 -7.01 14.92
N LYS A 76 6.03 -6.95 14.58
CA LYS A 76 5.34 -7.98 13.78
C LYS A 76 5.97 -8.14 12.40
N TYR A 77 6.37 -7.04 11.77
CA TYR A 77 7.05 -7.10 10.48
C TYR A 77 8.39 -7.83 10.60
N THR A 78 9.19 -7.49 11.61
CA THR A 78 10.50 -8.09 11.87
C THR A 78 10.39 -9.58 12.15
N GLU A 79 9.38 -9.99 12.92
CA GLU A 79 9.07 -11.40 13.19
C GLU A 79 8.83 -12.16 11.88
N VAL A 80 7.93 -11.68 11.02
CA VAL A 80 7.61 -12.30 9.73
C VAL A 80 8.85 -12.45 8.86
N ILE A 81 9.60 -11.37 8.60
CA ILE A 81 10.73 -11.42 7.66
C ILE A 81 11.93 -12.23 8.17
N THR A 82 11.97 -12.47 9.48
CA THR A 82 13.02 -13.26 10.13
C THR A 82 12.64 -14.73 10.18
N ALA A 83 11.44 -15.05 10.65
CA ALA A 83 11.00 -16.41 10.93
C ALA A 83 10.34 -17.12 9.75
N SER A 84 9.63 -16.37 8.89
CA SER A 84 8.83 -16.93 7.81
C SER A 84 9.60 -16.96 6.49
N ARG A 85 9.34 -18.00 5.70
CA ARG A 85 9.86 -18.12 4.33
C ARG A 85 8.87 -17.55 3.34
N ILE A 86 9.39 -17.14 2.19
CA ILE A 86 8.60 -16.76 1.02
C ILE A 86 7.87 -18.01 0.50
N GLU A 87 6.54 -17.93 0.44
CA GLU A 87 5.68 -18.94 -0.21
C GLU A 87 5.55 -18.62 -1.70
N ASN A 88 5.20 -17.38 -2.03
CA ASN A 88 5.04 -16.92 -3.40
C ASN A 88 5.38 -15.43 -3.52
N PHE A 89 5.64 -14.96 -4.73
CA PHE A 89 5.77 -13.53 -4.99
C PHE A 89 5.34 -13.15 -6.41
N GLN A 90 4.84 -11.93 -6.55
CA GLN A 90 4.38 -11.37 -7.83
C GLN A 90 4.94 -9.97 -8.00
N TYR A 91 5.30 -9.61 -9.25
CA TYR A 91 5.82 -8.29 -9.56
C TYR A 91 5.02 -7.61 -10.67
N LYS A 92 4.44 -6.44 -10.35
CA LYS A 92 3.64 -5.65 -11.27
C LYS A 92 3.89 -4.16 -11.05
N GLY A 93 4.25 -3.43 -12.10
CA GLY A 93 4.35 -1.97 -12.05
C GLY A 93 5.34 -1.40 -11.01
N GLN A 94 6.48 -2.08 -10.78
CA GLN A 94 7.46 -1.75 -9.72
C GLN A 94 6.95 -1.98 -8.30
N THR A 95 5.90 -2.79 -8.14
CA THR A 95 5.44 -3.30 -6.85
C THR A 95 5.72 -4.79 -6.81
N LEU A 96 6.39 -5.26 -5.76
CA LEU A 96 6.58 -6.68 -5.46
C LEU A 96 5.66 -7.05 -4.30
N THR A 97 4.77 -8.00 -4.52
CA THR A 97 3.95 -8.62 -3.49
C THR A 97 4.61 -9.93 -3.09
N ILE A 98 4.77 -10.16 -1.79
CA ILE A 98 5.35 -11.39 -1.23
C ILE A 98 4.34 -11.99 -0.27
N ASP A 99 3.97 -13.24 -0.53
CA ASP A 99 3.21 -14.09 0.37
C ASP A 99 4.18 -14.94 1.18
N PHE A 100 3.99 -14.98 2.49
CA PHE A 100 4.80 -15.77 3.42
C PHE A 100 4.03 -17.00 3.89
N ILE A 101 4.76 -18.05 4.26
CA ILE A 101 4.17 -19.32 4.72
C ILE A 101 3.28 -19.16 5.96
N ASP A 102 3.50 -18.14 6.79
CA ASP A 102 2.65 -17.82 7.94
C ASP A 102 1.30 -17.17 7.56
N GLY A 103 1.02 -17.04 6.26
CA GLY A 103 -0.18 -16.43 5.71
C GLY A 103 -0.16 -14.90 5.69
N SER A 104 0.94 -14.26 6.11
CA SER A 104 1.11 -12.82 5.96
C SER A 104 1.51 -12.45 4.53
N CYS A 105 1.07 -11.26 4.10
CA CYS A 105 1.33 -10.75 2.77
C CYS A 105 1.81 -9.30 2.87
N TYR A 106 2.85 -8.96 2.12
CA TYR A 106 3.44 -7.62 2.09
C TYR A 106 3.68 -7.14 0.66
N GLU A 107 3.40 -5.87 0.42
CA GLU A 107 3.77 -5.17 -0.81
C GLU A 107 5.00 -4.29 -0.56
N TYR A 108 5.93 -4.29 -1.51
CA TYR A 108 7.13 -3.46 -1.54
C TYR A 108 7.10 -2.58 -2.79
N PHE A 109 7.30 -1.27 -2.63
CA PHE A 109 7.10 -0.30 -3.69
C PHE A 109 8.41 0.25 -4.24
N GLY A 110 8.44 0.50 -5.55
CA GLY A 110 9.58 1.12 -6.21
C GLY A 110 10.74 0.16 -6.46
N ILE A 111 10.49 -1.15 -6.45
CA ILE A 111 11.53 -2.13 -6.75
C ILE A 111 11.94 -1.99 -8.23
N PRO A 112 13.22 -1.75 -8.53
CA PRO A 112 13.71 -1.74 -9.91
C PRO A 112 13.58 -3.12 -10.55
N LYS A 113 13.31 -3.16 -11.87
CA LYS A 113 13.22 -4.42 -12.61
C LYS A 113 14.51 -5.26 -12.50
N SER A 114 15.68 -4.62 -12.38
CA SER A 114 16.96 -5.30 -12.18
C SER A 114 17.05 -6.04 -10.84
N VAL A 115 16.48 -5.50 -9.77
CA VAL A 115 16.41 -6.15 -8.45
C VAL A 115 15.45 -7.34 -8.51
N TYR A 116 14.27 -7.16 -9.11
CA TYR A 116 13.32 -8.26 -9.31
C TYR A 116 13.89 -9.41 -10.15
N ASN A 117 14.58 -9.10 -11.26
CA ASN A 117 15.22 -10.11 -12.09
C ASN A 117 16.28 -10.90 -11.31
N LYS A 118 17.00 -10.29 -10.37
CA LYS A 118 17.94 -11.01 -9.49
C LYS A 118 17.21 -11.87 -8.46
N LEU A 119 16.08 -11.41 -7.92
CA LEU A 119 15.25 -12.20 -7.00
C LEU A 119 14.74 -13.48 -7.67
N ILE A 120 14.08 -13.37 -8.82
CA ILE A 120 13.45 -14.52 -9.50
C ILE A 120 14.46 -15.56 -9.99
N ASN A 121 15.68 -15.15 -10.32
CA ASN A 121 16.76 -16.06 -10.74
C ASN A 121 17.64 -16.54 -9.56
N SER A 122 17.34 -16.14 -8.32
CA SER A 122 18.11 -16.55 -7.15
C SER A 122 17.70 -17.95 -6.70
N ASN A 123 18.69 -18.84 -6.50
CA ASN A 123 18.47 -20.13 -5.84
C ASN A 123 18.13 -19.98 -4.34
N THR A 124 18.27 -18.78 -3.78
CA THR A 124 17.99 -18.47 -2.38
C THR A 124 17.17 -17.17 -2.26
N PRO A 125 15.90 -17.17 -2.71
CA PRO A 125 15.08 -15.96 -2.75
C PRO A 125 14.87 -15.35 -1.35
N ASP A 126 14.68 -16.17 -0.32
CA ASP A 126 14.59 -15.74 1.08
C ASP A 126 15.82 -14.94 1.54
N ARG A 127 17.03 -15.40 1.20
CA ARG A 127 18.29 -14.72 1.56
C ARG A 127 18.46 -13.43 0.77
N PHE A 128 18.10 -13.47 -0.52
CA PHE A 128 18.17 -12.30 -1.38
C PHE A 128 17.25 -11.18 -0.86
N ALA A 129 16.00 -11.49 -0.55
CA ALA A 129 15.03 -10.52 -0.07
C ALA A 129 15.43 -9.88 1.27
N ARG A 130 15.96 -10.67 2.22
CA ARG A 130 16.51 -10.13 3.48
C ARG A 130 17.64 -9.12 3.27
N ARG A 131 18.50 -9.33 2.28
CA ARG A 131 19.67 -8.48 2.03
C ARG A 131 19.38 -7.25 1.19
N HIS A 132 18.39 -7.32 0.30
CA HIS A 132 18.23 -6.36 -0.79
C HIS A 132 16.81 -5.84 -0.95
N ILE A 133 15.86 -6.23 -0.10
CA ILE A 133 14.46 -5.82 -0.27
C ILE A 133 13.87 -5.30 1.04
N TYR A 134 13.86 -6.12 2.10
CA TYR A 134 13.05 -5.85 3.30
C TYR A 134 13.38 -4.53 4.02
N HIS A 135 14.63 -4.09 3.95
CA HIS A 135 15.10 -2.88 4.63
C HIS A 135 15.41 -1.72 3.68
N GLU A 136 15.24 -1.91 2.36
CA GLU A 136 15.59 -0.92 1.34
C GLU A 136 14.37 -0.21 0.74
N PHE A 137 13.21 -0.86 0.72
CA PHE A 137 12.02 -0.35 0.03
C PHE A 137 10.87 -0.05 0.99
N VAL A 138 10.10 0.99 0.65
CA VAL A 138 8.83 1.27 1.32
C VAL A 138 7.91 0.08 1.15
N TYR A 139 7.39 -0.43 2.26
CA TYR A 139 6.51 -1.59 2.28
C TYR A 139 5.19 -1.30 2.99
N ARG A 140 4.22 -2.19 2.86
CA ARG A 140 3.04 -2.24 3.73
C ARG A 140 2.57 -3.67 3.89
N LYS A 141 1.92 -3.97 5.01
CA LYS A 141 1.15 -5.21 5.14
C LYS A 141 -0.09 -5.12 4.26
N VAL A 142 -0.35 -6.17 3.50
CA VAL A 142 -1.62 -6.33 2.79
C VAL A 142 -2.62 -6.91 3.78
N SER A 143 -3.61 -6.10 4.15
CA SER A 143 -4.81 -6.61 4.82
C SER A 143 -5.65 -7.37 3.80
N LYS A 144 -6.11 -8.58 4.13
CA LYS A 144 -7.13 -9.35 3.35
C LYS A 144 -8.52 -8.67 3.36
N ALA A 145 -8.56 -7.35 3.32
CA ALA A 145 -9.79 -6.60 3.14
C ALA A 145 -9.92 -6.31 1.64
N LEU A 146 -10.92 -6.93 1.02
CA LEU A 146 -11.29 -6.92 -0.41
C LEU A 146 -10.65 -8.00 -1.29
N GLU A 147 -10.72 -9.27 -0.86
CA GLU A 147 -11.28 -10.27 -1.79
C GLU A 147 -12.80 -9.97 -1.84
N THR A 148 -13.20 -9.03 -2.69
CA THR A 148 -14.60 -8.95 -3.13
C THR A 148 -14.85 -10.18 -4.00
N ALA A 149 -15.46 -11.19 -3.38
CA ALA A 149 -16.30 -12.15 -4.10
C ALA A 149 -17.58 -11.45 -4.59
#